data_AF-A0A358QS69-F1
#
_entry.id   AF-A0A358QS69-F1
#
_cell.length_a   1.000
_cell.length_b   1.000
_cell.length_c   1.000
_cell.angle_alpha   90.00
_cell.angle_beta   90.00
_cell.angle_gamma   90.00
#
_symmetry.space_group_name_H-M   'P 1'
#
loop_
_entity.id
_entity.type
_entity.pdbx_description
1 polymer ?
#
loop_
_entity_poly.entity_id
_entity_poly.type
_entity_poly.pdbx_seq_one_letter_code
_entity_poly.pdbx_strand_id
1 'polypeptide(L)'
;MSKDFSQIVKNSIAFDINVVERLNKKAVQIDPRLFLFAYYQPKLLPKNSDARMCFYTAVLNMYGLLWDCGKIVQHQLFGLNHINHRPSTIQMLVYMNLKDCEKFFSIILNVRTCICHNNSDYLYFNQVKRYGCKQYLENTAGASITLYSYDESQWERICQDFLDRCKWFVSILDNFLDQILKETDPKRKNIIVKYWIYSISKWYQEDINLITHVLADRYKLKALTSIRNKNTIVTISEVIKWVYLSWKKRNPSLILANKKEYYLNYISSCQAKLSSILDAKDCPKPALPLEVLTKATADARMF
;
A
#
# COMPACT_ATOMS: atom_id res chain seq x y z
N MET A 1 18.25 15.52 5.67
CA MET A 1 19.30 14.48 5.64
C MET A 1 18.79 13.31 4.82
N SER A 2 19.13 13.26 3.52
CA SER A 2 18.85 12.10 2.67
C SER A 2 19.85 11.00 3.02
N LYS A 3 19.39 9.94 3.67
CA LYS A 3 20.19 8.73 3.71
C LYS A 3 20.26 8.19 2.29
N ASP A 4 21.45 7.85 1.85
CA ASP A 4 21.70 7.23 0.55
C ASP A 4 21.05 5.83 0.54
N PHE A 5 19.80 5.77 0.08
CA PHE A 5 18.96 4.56 0.03
C PHE A 5 19.51 3.52 -0.96
N SER A 6 20.45 3.92 -1.82
CA SER A 6 21.03 3.09 -2.88
C SER A 6 21.83 1.88 -2.35
N GLN A 7 22.33 1.95 -1.12
CA GLN A 7 23.20 0.90 -0.55
C GLN A 7 22.43 -0.22 0.19
N ILE A 8 21.17 -0.01 0.60
CA ILE A 8 20.49 -0.90 1.56
C ILE A 8 19.64 -2.01 0.90
N VAL A 9 19.32 -1.96 -0.40
CA VAL A 9 18.22 -2.79 -0.96
C VAL A 9 18.60 -3.70 -2.15
N LYS A 10 19.88 -3.84 -2.51
CA LYS A 10 20.31 -4.72 -3.62
C LYS A 10 20.06 -6.23 -3.42
N ASN A 11 19.51 -6.65 -2.28
CA ASN A 11 19.29 -8.05 -1.91
C ASN A 11 17.82 -8.37 -1.56
N SER A 12 16.86 -7.55 -2.01
CA SER A 12 15.43 -7.87 -1.83
C SER A 12 15.05 -9.07 -2.71
N ILE A 13 14.41 -10.08 -2.12
CA ILE A 13 13.87 -11.21 -2.86
C ILE A 13 12.48 -10.87 -3.42
N ALA A 14 12.13 -11.45 -4.58
CA ALA A 14 10.90 -11.23 -5.36
C ALA A 14 10.74 -9.86 -6.04
N PHE A 15 11.06 -8.76 -5.35
CA PHE A 15 10.87 -7.42 -5.89
C PHE A 15 12.02 -6.48 -5.47
N ASP A 16 12.90 -6.19 -6.43
CA ASP A 16 14.07 -5.32 -6.24
C ASP A 16 13.65 -3.82 -6.25
N ILE A 17 14.35 -2.99 -5.48
CA ILE A 17 14.13 -1.54 -5.45
C ILE A 17 14.32 -0.89 -6.83
N ASN A 18 15.25 -1.39 -7.65
CA ASN A 18 15.49 -0.92 -9.01
C ASN A 18 14.26 -1.15 -9.90
N VAL A 19 13.51 -2.23 -9.67
CA VAL A 19 12.24 -2.48 -10.35
C VAL A 19 11.21 -1.44 -9.92
N VAL A 20 11.10 -1.14 -8.61
CA VAL A 20 10.23 -0.07 -8.09
C VAL A 20 10.57 1.28 -8.73
N GLU A 21 11.84 1.66 -8.74
CA GLU A 21 12.29 2.92 -9.32
C GLU A 21 12.00 3.01 -10.81
N ARG A 22 12.20 1.92 -11.57
CA ARG A 22 11.86 1.88 -13.00
C ARG A 22 10.37 2.09 -13.24
N LEU A 23 9.52 1.38 -12.49
CA LEU A 23 8.06 1.52 -12.60
C LEU A 23 7.60 2.92 -12.18
N ASN A 24 8.22 3.51 -11.16
CA ASN A 24 7.95 4.89 -10.74
C ASN A 24 8.33 5.91 -11.79
N LYS A 25 9.47 5.75 -12.47
CA LYS A 25 9.86 6.60 -13.59
C LYS A 25 8.82 6.57 -14.71
N LYS A 26 8.21 5.40 -14.98
CA LYS A 26 7.11 5.28 -15.95
C LYS A 26 5.83 5.97 -15.44
N ALA A 27 5.45 5.76 -14.18
CA ALA A 27 4.27 6.39 -13.58
C ALA A 27 4.36 7.94 -13.61
N VAL A 28 5.52 8.51 -13.26
CA VAL A 28 5.78 9.96 -13.30
C VAL A 28 5.71 10.52 -14.72
N GLN A 29 6.12 9.76 -15.73
CA GLN A 29 5.97 10.15 -17.15
C GLN A 29 4.50 10.12 -17.62
N ILE A 30 3.65 9.30 -17.01
CA ILE A 30 2.21 9.29 -17.27
C ILE A 30 1.59 10.57 -16.70
N ASP A 31 1.83 10.83 -15.41
CA ASP A 31 1.50 12.07 -14.72
C ASP A 31 2.42 12.22 -13.49
N PRO A 32 3.04 13.40 -13.27
CA PRO A 32 4.04 13.60 -12.21
C PRO A 32 3.49 13.49 -10.78
N ARG A 33 2.16 13.40 -10.62
CA ARG A 33 1.51 13.12 -9.33
C ARG A 33 1.52 11.64 -8.99
N LEU A 34 1.70 10.75 -9.96
CA LEU A 34 1.58 9.31 -9.78
C LEU A 34 2.89 8.70 -9.26
N PHE A 35 2.74 7.79 -8.29
CA PHE A 35 3.83 7.00 -7.74
C PHE A 35 3.30 5.62 -7.35
N LEU A 36 4.05 4.59 -7.69
CA LEU A 36 3.86 3.19 -7.31
C LEU A 36 4.76 2.84 -6.13
N PHE A 37 4.21 2.16 -5.13
CA PHE A 37 5.01 1.53 -4.07
C PHE A 37 5.90 2.50 -3.27
N ALA A 38 5.45 3.73 -3.04
CA ALA A 38 6.25 4.80 -2.42
C ALA A 38 6.83 4.46 -1.04
N TYR A 39 6.19 3.55 -0.33
CA TYR A 39 6.55 3.13 1.03
C TYR A 39 7.15 1.73 1.08
N TYR A 40 7.51 1.18 -0.08
CA TYR A 40 8.00 -0.19 -0.12
C TYR A 40 9.35 -0.34 0.59
N GLN A 41 9.31 -1.10 1.68
CA GLN A 41 10.49 -1.46 2.46
C GLN A 41 10.58 -2.98 2.52
N PRO A 42 11.29 -3.61 1.56
CA PRO A 42 11.40 -5.05 1.53
C PRO A 42 12.18 -5.56 2.74
N LYS A 43 11.78 -6.72 3.24
CA LYS A 43 12.58 -7.50 4.17
C LYS A 43 13.79 -8.06 3.46
N LEU A 44 14.95 -7.91 4.08
CA LEU A 44 16.20 -8.49 3.59
C LEU A 44 16.24 -9.99 3.91
N LEU A 45 16.78 -10.76 2.99
CA LEU A 45 17.03 -12.18 3.22
C LEU A 45 18.22 -12.34 4.20
N PRO A 46 18.05 -13.08 5.31
CA PRO A 46 19.18 -13.41 6.19
C PRO A 46 20.27 -14.20 5.47
N LYS A 47 21.53 -14.04 5.91
CA LYS A 47 22.64 -14.85 5.40
C LYS A 47 22.37 -16.33 5.72
N ASN A 48 22.64 -17.22 4.76
CA ASN A 48 22.43 -18.68 4.86
C ASN A 48 20.95 -19.09 5.03
N SER A 49 20.01 -18.36 4.43
CA SER A 49 18.61 -18.77 4.39
C SER A 49 18.42 -20.02 3.51
N ASP A 50 17.66 -20.99 4.01
CA ASP A 50 17.17 -22.13 3.22
C ASP A 50 16.09 -21.69 2.21
N ALA A 51 15.75 -22.55 1.25
CA ALA A 51 14.79 -22.25 0.20
C ALA A 51 13.38 -21.93 0.74
N ARG A 52 13.00 -22.55 1.86
CA ARG A 52 11.72 -22.26 2.54
C ARG A 52 11.68 -20.84 3.09
N MET A 53 12.74 -20.39 3.76
CA MET A 53 12.88 -19.04 4.28
C MET A 53 12.94 -18.01 3.15
N CYS A 54 13.58 -18.36 2.02
CA CYS A 54 13.54 -17.55 0.80
C CYS A 54 12.09 -17.37 0.32
N PHE A 55 11.35 -18.46 0.15
CA PHE A 55 9.96 -18.43 -0.27
C PHE A 55 9.07 -17.60 0.69
N TYR A 56 9.16 -17.81 2.00
CA TYR A 56 8.38 -17.05 2.96
C TYR A 56 8.72 -15.55 2.95
N THR A 57 10.01 -15.22 2.84
CA THR A 57 10.44 -13.81 2.73
C THR A 57 9.90 -13.17 1.46
N ALA A 58 9.94 -13.87 0.32
CA ALA A 58 9.35 -13.44 -0.94
C ALA A 58 7.84 -13.16 -0.82
N VAL A 59 7.09 -14.06 -0.19
CA VAL A 59 5.65 -13.88 0.05
C VAL A 59 5.38 -12.65 0.92
N LEU A 60 6.12 -12.48 2.02
CA LEU A 60 5.96 -11.32 2.91
C LEU A 60 6.31 -10.01 2.21
N ASN A 61 7.34 -10.01 1.37
CA ASN A 61 7.74 -8.85 0.56
C ASN A 61 6.66 -8.49 -0.46
N MET A 62 6.07 -9.48 -1.15
CA MET A 62 4.96 -9.23 -2.08
C MET A 62 3.67 -8.80 -1.36
N TYR A 63 3.41 -9.33 -0.17
CA TYR A 63 2.30 -8.88 0.66
C TYR A 63 2.47 -7.39 1.04
N GLY A 64 3.64 -7.02 1.58
CA GLY A 64 3.91 -5.61 1.92
C GLY A 64 3.88 -4.69 0.70
N LEU A 65 4.36 -5.17 -0.45
CA LEU A 65 4.27 -4.43 -1.71
C LEU A 65 2.82 -4.13 -2.10
N LEU A 66 1.93 -5.12 -2.06
CA LEU A 66 0.59 -5.03 -2.66
C LEU A 66 -0.50 -4.60 -1.68
N TRP A 67 -0.42 -4.96 -0.41
CA TRP A 67 -1.41 -4.59 0.61
C TRP A 67 -1.02 -3.31 1.35
N ASP A 68 0.26 -3.15 1.70
CA ASP A 68 0.69 -2.01 2.51
C ASP A 68 1.05 -0.80 1.62
N CYS A 69 1.76 -1.05 0.51
CA CYS A 69 2.32 0.03 -0.32
C CYS A 69 1.61 0.21 -1.68
N GLY A 70 0.83 -0.79 -2.10
CA GLY A 70 0.34 -0.96 -3.46
C GLY A 70 -1.14 -1.25 -3.53
N LYS A 71 -1.91 -0.88 -2.49
CA LYS A 71 -3.36 -1.17 -2.39
C LYS A 71 -4.14 -0.71 -3.63
N ILE A 72 -3.68 0.35 -4.30
CA ILE A 72 -4.22 0.85 -5.58
C ILE A 72 -4.05 -0.16 -6.71
N VAL A 73 -2.91 -0.84 -6.77
CA VAL A 73 -2.63 -1.89 -7.76
C VAL A 73 -3.60 -3.04 -7.56
N GLN A 74 -3.77 -3.51 -6.33
CA GLN A 74 -4.65 -4.62 -6.00
C GLN A 74 -6.14 -4.31 -6.21
N HIS A 75 -6.65 -3.23 -5.61
CA HIS A 75 -8.09 -2.98 -5.54
C HIS A 75 -8.67 -2.24 -6.74
N GLN A 76 -7.86 -1.50 -7.49
CA GLN A 76 -8.38 -0.53 -8.46
C GLN A 76 -7.78 -0.73 -9.86
N LEU A 77 -6.48 -1.03 -9.98
CA LEU A 77 -5.92 -1.43 -11.28
C LEU A 77 -6.34 -2.84 -11.69
N PHE A 78 -6.30 -3.80 -10.78
CA PHE A 78 -6.75 -5.18 -11.02
C PHE A 78 -8.10 -5.49 -10.35
N GLY A 79 -8.92 -4.47 -10.08
CA GLY A 79 -10.28 -4.61 -9.55
C GLY A 79 -11.36 -4.08 -10.50
N LEU A 80 -11.03 -3.90 -11.79
CA LEU A 80 -11.79 -3.14 -12.82
C LEU A 80 -13.17 -3.71 -13.22
N ASN A 81 -13.85 -4.49 -12.37
CA ASN A 81 -15.23 -4.94 -12.62
C ASN A 81 -16.28 -3.81 -12.54
N HIS A 82 -15.88 -2.57 -12.24
CA HIS A 82 -16.82 -1.46 -11.99
C HIS A 82 -16.74 -0.28 -12.97
N ILE A 83 -15.88 -0.30 -13.98
CA ILE A 83 -15.88 0.75 -15.01
C ILE A 83 -16.79 0.31 -16.17
N ASN A 84 -18.06 0.72 -16.11
CA ASN A 84 -19.11 0.49 -17.13
C ASN A 84 -18.88 1.24 -18.46
N HIS A 85 -17.63 1.50 -18.85
CA HIS A 85 -17.29 2.18 -20.09
C HIS A 85 -16.40 1.29 -20.95
N ARG A 86 -16.75 1.20 -22.25
CA ARG A 86 -16.20 0.28 -23.26
C ARG A 86 -14.70 0.01 -23.07
N PRO A 87 -14.24 -1.26 -23.16
CA PRO A 87 -12.84 -1.61 -23.02
C PRO A 87 -11.98 -0.84 -24.01
N SER A 88 -11.11 0.05 -23.52
CA SER A 88 -9.93 0.42 -24.27
C SER A 88 -8.97 -0.78 -24.37
N THR A 89 -8.03 -0.76 -25.31
CA THR A 89 -6.96 -1.78 -25.42
C THR A 89 -6.23 -1.99 -24.09
N ILE A 90 -6.13 -0.93 -23.28
CA ILE A 90 -5.54 -0.95 -21.93
C ILE A 90 -6.42 -1.75 -20.95
N GLN A 91 -7.75 -1.60 -21.00
CA GLN A 91 -8.68 -2.39 -20.19
C GLN A 91 -8.71 -3.86 -20.61
N MET A 92 -8.51 -4.18 -21.91
CA MET A 92 -8.38 -5.57 -22.38
C MET A 92 -7.16 -6.28 -21.80
N LEU A 93 -6.00 -5.63 -21.75
CA LEU A 93 -4.77 -6.22 -21.19
C LEU A 93 -4.87 -6.51 -19.70
N VAL A 94 -5.49 -5.60 -18.94
CA VAL A 94 -5.80 -5.82 -17.53
C VAL A 94 -6.80 -6.96 -17.37
N TYR A 95 -7.87 -6.96 -18.17
CA TYR A 95 -8.90 -7.99 -18.12
C TYR A 95 -8.36 -9.38 -18.46
N MET A 96 -7.48 -9.49 -19.46
CA MET A 96 -6.84 -10.76 -19.86
C MET A 96 -6.00 -11.38 -18.75
N ASN A 97 -5.31 -10.55 -17.95
CA ASN A 97 -4.44 -11.02 -16.88
C ASN A 97 -5.13 -10.98 -15.49
N LEU A 98 -6.34 -10.45 -15.40
CA LEU A 98 -7.05 -10.19 -14.15
C LEU A 98 -7.17 -11.44 -13.29
N LYS A 99 -7.67 -12.53 -13.88
CA LYS A 99 -7.90 -13.80 -13.18
C LYS A 99 -6.59 -14.39 -12.65
N ASP A 100 -5.50 -14.26 -13.39
CA ASP A 100 -4.22 -14.81 -12.98
C ASP A 100 -3.54 -13.93 -11.93
N CYS A 101 -3.72 -12.61 -12.00
CA CYS A 101 -3.34 -11.69 -10.92
C CYS A 101 -4.13 -11.98 -9.64
N GLU A 102 -5.45 -12.18 -9.72
CA GLU A 102 -6.30 -12.55 -8.59
C GLU A 102 -5.87 -13.87 -7.94
N LYS A 103 -5.56 -14.90 -8.75
CA LYS A 103 -4.99 -16.16 -8.24
C LYS A 103 -3.67 -15.91 -7.55
N PHE A 104 -2.77 -15.12 -8.13
CA PHE A 104 -1.48 -14.81 -7.53
C PHE A 104 -1.62 -14.05 -6.20
N PHE A 105 -2.52 -13.06 -6.13
CA PHE A 105 -2.85 -12.37 -4.89
C PHE A 105 -3.45 -13.31 -3.85
N SER A 106 -4.31 -14.25 -4.27
CA SER A 106 -4.85 -15.27 -3.38
C SER A 106 -3.75 -16.15 -2.79
N ILE A 107 -2.77 -16.59 -3.60
CA ILE A 107 -1.61 -17.36 -3.13
C ILE A 107 -0.86 -16.57 -2.05
N ILE A 108 -0.52 -15.31 -2.31
CA ILE A 108 0.20 -14.45 -1.35
C ILE A 108 -0.57 -14.37 -0.02
N LEU A 109 -1.87 -14.08 -0.07
CA LEU A 109 -2.71 -13.95 1.11
C LEU A 109 -2.83 -15.27 1.88
N ASN A 110 -3.05 -16.38 1.16
CA ASN A 110 -3.21 -17.71 1.76
C ASN A 110 -1.94 -18.15 2.48
N VAL A 111 -0.77 -18.00 1.84
CA VAL A 111 0.52 -18.36 2.42
C VAL A 111 0.86 -17.46 3.60
N ARG A 112 0.69 -16.12 3.46
CA ARG A 112 0.92 -15.16 4.55
C ARG A 112 0.09 -15.50 5.78
N THR A 113 -1.18 -15.88 5.60
CA THR A 113 -2.03 -16.32 6.71
C THR A 113 -1.46 -17.57 7.39
N CYS A 114 -0.93 -18.54 6.64
CA CYS A 114 -0.39 -19.77 7.24
C CYS A 114 0.90 -19.54 8.05
N ILE A 115 1.72 -18.54 7.69
CA ILE A 115 3.05 -18.34 8.31
C ILE A 115 3.08 -17.27 9.41
N CYS A 116 2.04 -16.42 9.55
CA CYS A 116 2.01 -15.37 10.57
C CYS A 116 1.30 -15.81 11.87
N HIS A 117 1.89 -15.44 13.02
CA HIS A 117 1.65 -16.02 14.37
C HIS A 117 0.28 -15.82 15.05
N ASN A 118 -0.74 -15.32 14.35
CA ASN A 118 -2.04 -15.03 14.98
C ASN A 118 -3.23 -15.76 14.33
N ASN A 119 -2.98 -16.88 13.66
CA ASN A 119 -4.03 -17.64 12.98
C ASN A 119 -4.27 -19.00 13.64
N SER A 120 -5.47 -19.16 14.18
CA SER A 120 -5.96 -20.42 14.74
C SER A 120 -6.55 -21.31 13.65
N ASP A 121 -6.17 -22.59 13.65
CA ASP A 121 -6.64 -23.59 12.69
C ASP A 121 -8.12 -23.97 12.87
N TYR A 122 -8.68 -23.60 14.02
CA TYR A 122 -10.09 -23.81 14.33
C TYR A 122 -11.01 -22.78 13.68
N LEU A 123 -10.48 -21.67 13.14
CA LEU A 123 -11.29 -20.65 12.49
C LEU A 123 -11.56 -21.03 11.03
N TYR A 124 -12.84 -21.02 10.64
CA TYR A 124 -13.30 -21.40 9.29
C TYR A 124 -12.52 -20.70 8.16
N PHE A 125 -12.36 -19.38 8.23
CA PHE A 125 -11.64 -18.64 7.19
C PHE A 125 -10.16 -19.02 7.12
N ASN A 126 -9.54 -19.41 8.24
CA ASN A 126 -8.15 -19.89 8.24
C ASN A 126 -8.05 -21.27 7.59
N GLN A 127 -9.05 -22.12 7.73
CA GLN A 127 -9.10 -23.43 7.05
C GLN A 127 -9.14 -23.27 5.53
N VAL A 128 -9.96 -22.34 5.01
CA VAL A 128 -10.01 -22.03 3.57
C VAL A 128 -8.65 -21.53 3.07
N LYS A 129 -7.99 -20.64 3.85
CA LYS A 129 -6.66 -20.12 3.51
C LYS A 129 -5.58 -21.21 3.55
N ARG A 130 -5.63 -22.11 4.53
CA ARG A 130 -4.73 -23.27 4.63
C ARG A 130 -4.94 -24.25 3.48
N TYR A 131 -6.18 -24.50 3.08
CA TYR A 131 -6.48 -25.33 1.92
C TYR A 131 -5.89 -24.73 0.63
N GLY A 132 -6.09 -23.43 0.39
CA GLY A 132 -5.50 -22.76 -0.77
C GLY A 132 -3.97 -22.72 -0.74
N CYS A 133 -3.35 -22.56 0.43
CA CYS A 133 -1.90 -22.68 0.61
C CYS A 133 -1.43 -24.11 0.27
N LYS A 134 -2.08 -25.13 0.84
CA LYS A 134 -1.79 -26.54 0.57
C LYS A 134 -1.88 -26.86 -0.91
N GLN A 135 -2.97 -26.47 -1.58
CA GLN A 135 -3.16 -26.68 -3.02
C GLN A 135 -2.02 -26.07 -3.83
N TYR A 136 -1.57 -24.85 -3.50
CA TYR A 136 -0.45 -24.24 -4.20
C TYR A 136 0.84 -25.04 -4.03
N LEU A 137 1.19 -25.42 -2.79
CA LEU A 137 2.40 -26.19 -2.53
C LEU A 137 2.37 -27.57 -3.21
N GLU A 138 1.23 -28.26 -3.15
CA GLU A 138 1.08 -29.60 -3.76
C GLU A 138 1.15 -29.56 -5.29
N ASN A 139 0.55 -28.54 -5.92
CA ASN A 139 0.62 -28.36 -7.36
C ASN A 139 2.04 -28.06 -7.87
N THR A 140 2.90 -27.49 -7.03
CA THR A 140 4.27 -27.11 -7.41
C THR A 140 5.30 -28.18 -7.06
N ALA A 141 5.18 -28.84 -5.91
CA ALA A 141 6.19 -29.76 -5.37
C ALA A 141 5.72 -31.22 -5.20
N GLY A 142 4.45 -31.51 -5.51
CA GLY A 142 3.82 -32.82 -5.28
C GLY A 142 3.14 -32.92 -3.92
N ALA A 143 2.31 -33.95 -3.75
CA ALA A 143 1.55 -34.17 -2.51
C ALA A 143 2.47 -34.36 -1.29
N SER A 144 2.04 -33.85 -0.13
CA SER A 144 2.76 -34.02 1.13
C SER A 144 1.82 -34.33 2.29
N ILE A 145 2.35 -34.93 3.35
CA ILE A 145 1.56 -35.30 4.54
C ILE A 145 1.15 -34.04 5.30
N THR A 146 2.05 -33.06 5.40
CA THR A 146 1.82 -31.77 6.08
C THR A 146 2.46 -30.61 5.34
N LEU A 147 1.99 -29.37 5.59
CA LEU A 147 2.56 -28.14 5.03
C LEU A 147 4.07 -27.94 5.32
N TYR A 148 4.61 -28.67 6.30
CA TYR A 148 6.01 -28.56 6.75
C TYR A 148 6.87 -29.76 6.35
N SER A 149 6.30 -30.74 5.65
CA SER A 149 6.98 -32.00 5.30
C SER A 149 7.71 -32.00 3.96
N TYR A 150 7.79 -30.86 3.29
CA TYR A 150 8.56 -30.72 2.05
C TYR A 150 10.06 -30.69 2.34
N ASP A 151 10.84 -31.41 1.54
CA ASP A 151 12.31 -31.38 1.57
C ASP A 151 12.88 -30.12 0.89
N GLU A 152 14.19 -29.92 0.98
CA GLU A 152 14.85 -28.72 0.44
C GLU A 152 14.66 -28.59 -1.08
N SER A 153 14.75 -29.69 -1.84
CA SER A 153 14.56 -29.67 -3.30
C SER A 153 13.13 -29.30 -3.71
N GLN A 154 12.15 -29.66 -2.88
CA GLN A 154 10.77 -29.26 -3.04
C GLN A 154 10.59 -27.79 -2.71
N TRP A 155 11.21 -27.29 -1.64
CA TRP A 155 11.20 -25.87 -1.30
C TRP A 155 11.90 -25.00 -2.34
N GLU A 156 12.99 -25.47 -2.94
CA GLU A 156 13.66 -24.79 -4.06
C GLU A 156 12.71 -24.62 -5.25
N ARG A 157 11.99 -25.68 -5.63
CA ARG A 157 10.97 -25.62 -6.69
C ARG A 157 9.83 -24.66 -6.36
N ILE A 158 9.32 -24.72 -5.13
CA ILE A 158 8.27 -23.79 -4.64
C ILE A 158 8.74 -22.34 -4.70
N CYS A 159 9.94 -22.08 -4.18
CA CYS A 159 10.52 -20.74 -4.17
C CYS A 159 10.70 -20.24 -5.61
N GLN A 160 11.25 -21.06 -6.50
CA GLN A 160 11.51 -20.69 -7.88
C GLN A 160 10.21 -20.38 -8.66
N ASP A 161 9.18 -21.24 -8.55
CA ASP A 161 7.86 -20.97 -9.17
C ASP A 161 7.28 -19.63 -8.67
N PHE A 162 7.35 -19.38 -7.37
CA PHE A 162 6.85 -18.13 -6.80
C PHE A 162 7.62 -16.92 -7.32
N LEU A 163 8.95 -16.99 -7.42
CA LEU A 163 9.78 -15.92 -7.96
C LEU A 163 9.49 -15.66 -9.43
N ASP A 164 9.23 -16.69 -10.23
CA ASP A 164 8.88 -16.55 -11.63
C ASP A 164 7.48 -15.92 -11.79
N ARG A 165 6.52 -16.22 -10.91
CA ARG A 165 5.24 -15.49 -10.82
C ARG A 165 5.44 -14.02 -10.45
N CYS A 166 6.39 -13.70 -9.57
CA CYS A 166 6.72 -12.31 -9.24
C CYS A 166 7.26 -11.57 -10.48
N LYS A 167 8.19 -12.17 -11.23
CA LYS A 167 8.72 -11.61 -12.49
C LYS A 167 7.62 -11.43 -13.54
N TRP A 168 6.74 -12.43 -13.68
CA TRP A 168 5.58 -12.34 -14.56
C TRP A 168 4.69 -11.16 -14.18
N PHE A 169 4.32 -11.02 -12.89
CA PHE A 169 3.51 -9.91 -12.41
C PHE A 169 4.17 -8.55 -12.70
N VAL A 170 5.48 -8.42 -12.48
CA VAL A 170 6.25 -7.22 -12.84
C VAL A 170 6.11 -6.92 -14.33
N SER A 171 6.22 -7.93 -15.20
CA SER A 171 6.09 -7.74 -16.65
C SER A 171 4.71 -7.25 -17.07
N ILE A 172 3.65 -7.75 -16.42
CA ILE A 172 2.28 -7.29 -16.65
C ILE A 172 2.12 -5.83 -16.27
N LEU A 173 2.61 -5.45 -15.09
CA LEU A 173 2.55 -4.06 -14.62
C LEU A 173 3.39 -3.13 -15.50
N ASP A 174 4.58 -3.55 -15.92
CA ASP A 174 5.47 -2.78 -16.78
C ASP A 174 4.85 -2.54 -18.17
N ASN A 175 4.27 -3.59 -18.79
CA ASN A 175 3.56 -3.49 -20.05
C ASN A 175 2.32 -2.59 -19.92
N PHE A 176 1.56 -2.70 -18.82
CA PHE A 176 0.42 -1.83 -18.58
C PHE A 176 0.82 -0.34 -18.58
N LEU A 177 1.92 0.02 -17.91
CA LEU A 177 2.42 1.39 -17.91
C LEU A 177 2.89 1.82 -19.31
N ASP A 178 3.56 0.95 -20.06
CA ASP A 178 4.01 1.24 -21.43
C ASP A 178 2.85 1.51 -22.37
N GLN A 179 1.74 0.80 -22.24
CA GLN A 179 0.54 1.06 -23.05
C GLN A 179 -0.07 2.43 -22.73
N ILE A 180 -0.09 2.83 -21.45
CA ILE A 180 -0.57 4.17 -21.07
C ILE A 180 0.37 5.26 -21.62
N LEU A 181 1.68 5.01 -21.62
CA LEU A 181 2.65 5.94 -22.19
C LEU A 181 2.51 6.07 -23.72
N LYS A 182 2.16 4.98 -24.40
CA LYS A 182 1.91 4.95 -25.85
C LYS A 182 0.51 5.42 -26.25
N GLU A 183 -0.39 5.67 -25.29
CA GLU A 183 -1.74 6.17 -25.58
C GLU A 183 -1.67 7.58 -26.18
N THR A 184 -2.05 7.67 -27.45
CA THR A 184 -1.99 8.91 -28.23
C THR A 184 -3.21 9.80 -28.00
N ASP A 185 -4.34 9.25 -27.55
CA ASP A 185 -5.55 10.03 -27.24
C ASP A 185 -5.42 10.69 -25.85
N PRO A 186 -5.28 12.03 -25.77
CA PRO A 186 -5.11 12.72 -24.50
C PRO A 186 -6.34 12.56 -23.58
N LYS A 187 -7.54 12.38 -24.14
CA LYS A 187 -8.76 12.19 -23.35
C LYS A 187 -8.72 10.86 -22.62
N ARG A 188 -8.32 9.78 -23.30
CA ARG A 188 -8.17 8.44 -22.69
C ARG A 188 -7.10 8.42 -21.62
N LYS A 189 -5.93 9.00 -21.91
CA LYS A 189 -4.86 9.14 -20.91
C LYS A 189 -5.33 9.90 -19.67
N ASN A 190 -6.06 11.01 -19.86
CA ASN A 190 -6.61 11.78 -18.75
C ASN A 190 -7.66 11.02 -17.93
N ILE A 191 -8.50 10.20 -18.55
CA ILE A 191 -9.46 9.34 -17.83
C ILE A 191 -8.72 8.36 -16.91
N ILE A 192 -7.66 7.71 -17.40
CA ILE A 192 -6.85 6.77 -16.62
C ILE A 192 -6.19 7.48 -15.43
N VAL A 193 -5.58 8.64 -15.68
CA VAL A 193 -4.95 9.45 -14.62
C VAL A 193 -5.97 9.89 -13.58
N LYS A 194 -7.13 10.41 -13.99
CA LYS A 194 -8.20 10.81 -13.06
C LYS A 194 -8.69 9.65 -12.23
N TYR A 195 -8.87 8.49 -12.83
CA TYR A 195 -9.28 7.30 -12.09
C TYR A 195 -8.22 6.88 -11.06
N TRP A 196 -6.94 6.89 -11.43
CA TRP A 196 -5.84 6.58 -10.52
C TRP A 196 -5.76 7.58 -9.36
N ILE A 197 -5.84 8.88 -9.64
CA ILE A 197 -5.86 9.93 -8.61
C ILE A 197 -7.08 9.80 -7.69
N TYR A 198 -8.25 9.50 -8.26
CA TYR A 198 -9.46 9.21 -7.50
C TYR A 198 -9.26 7.99 -6.57
N SER A 199 -8.63 6.93 -7.06
CA SER A 199 -8.30 5.74 -6.25
C SER A 199 -7.37 6.06 -5.09
N ILE A 200 -6.35 6.90 -5.33
CA ILE A 200 -5.45 7.40 -4.28
C ILE A 200 -6.26 8.18 -3.23
N SER A 201 -7.13 9.10 -3.68
CA SER A 201 -7.99 9.90 -2.79
C SER A 201 -8.88 9.02 -1.92
N LYS A 202 -9.58 8.06 -2.54
CA LYS A 202 -10.47 7.13 -1.84
C LYS A 202 -9.73 6.31 -0.79
N TRP A 203 -8.53 5.83 -1.12
CA TRP A 203 -7.72 5.11 -0.14
C TRP A 203 -7.38 5.97 1.09
N TYR A 204 -6.94 7.22 0.89
CA TYR A 204 -6.68 8.13 2.00
C TYR A 204 -7.93 8.46 2.82
N GLN A 205 -9.10 8.50 2.19
CA GLN A 205 -10.38 8.74 2.87
C GLN A 205 -10.82 7.55 3.72
N GLU A 206 -10.53 6.32 3.29
CA GLU A 206 -10.88 5.12 4.04
C GLU A 206 -9.92 4.86 5.23
N ASP A 207 -8.69 5.38 5.18
CA ASP A 207 -7.68 5.17 6.21
C ASP A 207 -7.68 6.28 7.28
N ILE A 208 -8.43 6.05 8.36
CA ILE A 208 -8.47 6.96 9.52
C ILE A 208 -7.12 7.08 10.25
N ASN A 209 -6.28 6.04 10.20
CA ASN A 209 -5.00 6.03 10.90
C ASN A 209 -4.01 6.97 10.21
N LEU A 210 -4.10 7.11 8.90
CA LEU A 210 -3.21 7.96 8.11
C LEU A 210 -3.23 9.42 8.58
N ILE A 211 -4.42 10.02 8.73
CA ILE A 211 -4.56 11.40 9.24
C ILE A 211 -4.12 11.47 10.71
N THR A 212 -4.46 10.45 11.51
CA THR A 212 -4.08 10.35 12.91
C THR A 212 -2.56 10.38 13.09
N HIS A 213 -1.81 9.64 12.26
CA HIS A 213 -0.35 9.61 12.28
C HIS A 213 0.28 10.96 11.93
N VAL A 214 -0.24 11.65 10.90
CA VAL A 214 0.25 13.00 10.56
C VAL A 214 0.01 14.00 11.68
N LEU A 215 -1.15 13.93 12.34
CA LEU A 215 -1.44 14.75 13.51
C LEU A 215 -0.53 14.41 14.69
N ALA A 216 -0.22 13.13 14.91
CA ALA A 216 0.72 12.67 15.93
C ALA A 216 2.13 13.19 15.69
N ASP A 217 2.64 13.12 14.46
CA ASP A 217 3.96 13.65 14.10
C ASP A 217 4.04 15.17 14.28
N ARG A 218 2.99 15.90 13.90
CA ARG A 218 2.89 17.34 14.15
C ARG A 218 2.82 17.69 15.63
N TYR A 219 2.04 16.94 16.40
CA TYR A 219 1.98 17.11 17.85
C TYR A 219 3.34 16.83 18.49
N LYS A 220 4.03 15.77 18.06
CA LYS A 220 5.38 15.44 18.51
C LYS A 220 6.35 16.59 18.22
N LEU A 221 6.34 17.15 17.01
CA LEU A 221 7.15 18.33 16.68
C LEU A 221 6.82 19.52 17.59
N LYS A 222 5.54 19.83 17.82
CA LYS A 222 5.11 20.90 18.72
C LYS A 222 5.57 20.65 20.16
N ALA A 223 5.39 19.44 20.67
CA ALA A 223 5.82 19.02 22.00
C ALA A 223 7.34 19.09 22.17
N LEU A 224 8.11 18.69 21.16
CA LEU A 224 9.58 18.81 21.14
C LEU A 224 10.06 20.27 21.12
N THR A 225 9.31 21.17 20.49
CA THR A 225 9.62 22.62 20.49
C THR A 225 9.18 23.33 21.77
N SER A 226 8.18 22.82 22.48
CA SER A 226 7.78 23.33 23.79
C SER A 226 8.51 22.56 24.89
N ILE A 227 9.68 23.04 25.32
CA ILE A 227 10.58 22.72 26.48
C ILE A 227 10.27 21.53 27.44
N ARG A 228 9.04 21.04 27.59
CA ARG A 228 8.64 19.85 28.35
C ARG A 228 8.79 18.54 27.55
N ASN A 229 9.80 17.76 27.95
CA ASN A 229 9.97 16.32 27.72
C ASN A 229 10.23 15.85 26.28
N LYS A 230 11.53 15.73 25.96
CA LYS A 230 12.08 15.10 24.75
C LYS A 230 11.73 13.61 24.57
N ASN A 231 11.18 12.94 25.60
CA ASN A 231 10.91 11.48 25.61
C ASN A 231 9.43 11.11 25.75
N THR A 232 8.49 12.03 25.51
CA THR A 232 7.06 11.72 25.66
C THR A 232 6.58 10.81 24.52
N ILE A 233 6.08 9.63 24.87
CA ILE A 233 5.38 8.74 23.92
C ILE A 233 4.07 9.43 23.55
N VAL A 234 3.90 9.77 22.27
CA VAL A 234 2.65 10.38 21.77
C VAL A 234 1.60 9.30 21.59
N THR A 235 0.55 9.36 22.38
CA THR A 235 -0.62 8.48 22.30
C THR A 235 -1.74 9.10 21.45
N ILE A 236 -2.63 8.27 20.89
CA ILE A 236 -3.81 8.75 20.15
C ILE A 236 -4.68 9.65 21.04
N SER A 237 -4.83 9.32 22.32
CA SER A 237 -5.59 10.12 23.28
C SER A 237 -5.02 11.53 23.46
N GLU A 238 -3.69 11.68 23.44
CA GLU A 238 -3.03 12.99 23.49
C GLU A 238 -3.24 13.79 22.21
N VAL A 239 -3.17 13.14 21.04
CA VAL A 239 -3.48 13.78 19.75
C VAL A 239 -4.92 14.26 19.72
N ILE A 240 -5.88 13.42 20.13
CA ILE A 240 -7.31 13.78 20.24
C ILE A 240 -7.48 14.97 21.18
N LYS A 241 -6.85 14.91 22.37
CA LYS A 241 -6.91 16.00 23.36
C LYS A 241 -6.33 17.29 22.79
N TRP A 242 -5.21 17.22 22.09
CA TRP A 242 -4.56 18.38 21.48
C TRP A 242 -5.42 19.01 20.39
N VAL A 243 -5.95 18.21 19.46
CA VAL A 243 -6.85 18.67 18.39
C VAL A 243 -8.10 19.33 19.00
N TYR A 244 -8.71 18.70 20.00
CA TYR A 244 -9.87 19.24 20.71
C TYR A 244 -9.56 20.57 21.43
N LEU A 245 -8.46 20.64 22.19
CA LEU A 245 -8.08 21.86 22.92
C LEU A 245 -7.74 23.01 21.97
N SER A 246 -7.04 22.70 20.87
CA SER A 246 -6.66 23.70 19.86
C SER A 246 -7.91 24.29 19.18
N TRP A 247 -8.94 23.49 18.97
CA TRP A 247 -10.21 23.97 18.44
C TRP A 247 -11.05 24.73 19.46
N LYS A 248 -11.21 24.21 20.69
CA LYS A 248 -12.00 24.85 21.76
C LYS A 248 -11.49 26.27 22.04
N LYS A 249 -10.17 26.46 21.99
CA LYS A 249 -9.53 27.77 22.13
C LYS A 249 -10.02 28.79 21.10
N ARG A 250 -10.35 28.36 19.88
CA ARG A 250 -10.78 29.25 18.78
C ARG A 250 -12.28 29.36 18.63
N ASN A 251 -13.04 28.38 19.11
CA ASN A 251 -14.50 28.37 19.02
C ASN A 251 -15.11 28.23 20.42
N PRO A 252 -14.87 29.20 21.33
CA PRO A 252 -15.28 29.09 22.73
C PRO A 252 -16.80 29.02 22.93
N SER A 253 -17.58 29.50 21.95
CA SER A 253 -19.05 29.53 21.97
C SER A 253 -19.72 28.23 21.53
N LEU A 254 -18.99 27.28 20.92
CA LEU A 254 -19.55 26.01 20.47
C LEU A 254 -19.42 24.95 21.57
N ILE A 255 -20.57 24.58 22.15
CA ILE A 255 -20.68 23.47 23.10
C ILE A 255 -20.65 22.15 22.31
N LEU A 256 -19.61 21.34 22.49
CA LEU A 256 -19.50 20.01 21.90
C LEU A 256 -19.96 18.92 22.87
N ALA A 257 -20.64 17.90 22.36
CA ALA A 257 -21.15 16.77 23.13
C ALA A 257 -20.03 15.88 23.74
N ASN A 258 -18.90 15.65 23.04
CA ASN A 258 -17.69 15.04 23.59
C ASN A 258 -16.43 15.22 22.69
N LYS A 259 -15.23 14.95 23.24
CA LYS A 259 -13.93 15.11 22.55
C LYS A 259 -13.74 14.18 21.33
N LYS A 260 -14.31 12.98 21.39
CA LYS A 260 -14.12 11.93 20.38
C LYS A 260 -14.93 12.24 19.11
N GLU A 261 -16.15 12.68 19.28
CA GLU A 261 -17.04 13.09 18.19
C GLU A 261 -16.47 14.28 17.41
N TYR A 262 -15.89 15.26 18.12
CA TYR A 262 -15.20 16.36 17.47
C TYR A 262 -14.00 15.90 16.65
N TYR A 263 -13.18 15.01 17.22
CA TYR A 263 -12.04 14.45 16.50
C TYR A 263 -12.51 13.77 15.21
N LEU A 264 -13.55 12.94 15.28
CA LEU A 264 -14.13 12.29 14.09
C LEU A 264 -14.63 13.31 13.06
N ASN A 265 -15.31 14.38 13.47
CA ASN A 265 -15.75 15.44 12.55
C ASN A 265 -14.57 16.18 11.89
N TYR A 266 -13.50 16.44 12.64
CA TYR A 266 -12.28 17.04 12.10
C TYR A 266 -11.60 16.12 11.08
N ILE A 267 -11.51 14.82 11.38
CA ILE A 267 -11.02 13.80 10.45
C ILE A 267 -11.88 13.79 9.18
N SER A 268 -13.20 13.74 9.29
CA SER A 268 -14.12 13.78 8.14
C SER A 268 -13.94 15.05 7.29
N SER A 269 -13.72 16.21 7.91
CA SER A 269 -13.42 17.46 7.20
C SER A 269 -12.08 17.41 6.46
N CYS A 270 -11.05 16.85 7.09
CA CYS A 270 -9.76 16.63 6.43
C CYS A 270 -9.91 15.66 5.25
N GLN A 271 -10.68 14.59 5.41
CA GLN A 271 -10.96 13.59 4.36
C GLN A 271 -11.68 14.22 3.15
N ALA A 272 -12.67 15.08 3.38
CA ALA A 272 -13.39 15.79 2.32
C ALA A 272 -12.45 16.71 1.50
N LYS A 273 -11.45 17.32 2.14
CA LYS A 273 -10.44 18.17 1.47
C LYS A 273 -9.44 17.39 0.62
N LEU A 274 -9.29 16.08 0.82
CA LEU A 274 -8.31 15.28 0.07
C LEU A 274 -8.65 15.25 -1.43
N SER A 275 -9.93 15.08 -1.78
CA SER A 275 -10.37 15.08 -3.18
C SER A 275 -10.06 16.42 -3.84
N SER A 276 -10.36 17.55 -3.18
CA SER A 276 -10.08 18.86 -3.76
C SER A 276 -8.59 19.12 -3.93
N ILE A 277 -7.74 18.68 -3.00
CA ILE A 277 -6.28 18.82 -3.12
C ILE A 277 -5.71 17.98 -4.26
N LEU A 278 -6.20 16.76 -4.41
CA LEU A 278 -5.71 15.81 -5.42
C LEU A 278 -6.17 16.16 -6.85
N ASP A 279 -7.35 16.75 -6.97
CA ASP A 279 -7.92 17.24 -8.22
C ASP A 279 -7.44 18.66 -8.60
N ALA A 280 -6.86 19.41 -7.66
CA ALA A 280 -6.43 20.79 -7.90
C ALA A 280 -5.15 20.89 -8.76
N LYS A 281 -5.01 22.05 -9.42
CA LYS A 281 -3.85 22.39 -10.26
C LYS A 281 -2.52 22.38 -9.49
N ASP A 282 -2.58 22.59 -8.18
CA ASP A 282 -1.47 22.64 -7.25
C ASP A 282 -1.35 21.36 -6.39
N CYS A 283 -1.93 20.24 -6.85
CA CYS A 283 -1.74 18.93 -6.24
C CYS A 283 -0.24 18.63 -6.03
N PRO A 284 0.16 18.15 -4.83
CA PRO A 284 1.55 17.84 -4.54
C PRO A 284 2.10 16.79 -5.51
N LYS A 285 3.38 16.94 -5.84
CA LYS A 285 4.10 16.05 -6.76
C LYS A 285 5.33 15.49 -6.03
N PRO A 286 5.36 14.19 -5.71
CA PRO A 286 4.32 13.18 -5.94
C PRO A 286 3.09 13.35 -5.02
N ALA A 287 1.94 12.79 -5.39
CA ALA A 287 0.69 12.84 -4.62
C ALA A 287 0.68 11.86 -3.45
N LEU A 288 1.76 11.83 -2.68
CA LEU A 288 1.97 10.95 -1.53
C LEU A 288 1.21 11.45 -0.31
N PRO A 289 0.85 10.55 0.64
CA PRO A 289 0.07 10.94 1.78
C PRO A 289 0.71 12.03 2.63
N LEU A 290 2.03 12.01 2.88
CA LEU A 290 2.65 13.03 3.73
C LEU A 290 2.51 14.44 3.13
N GLU A 291 2.69 14.59 1.83
CA GLU A 291 2.63 15.85 1.09
C GLU A 291 1.19 16.35 0.96
N VAL A 292 0.27 15.44 0.61
CA VAL A 292 -1.17 15.72 0.54
C VAL A 292 -1.69 16.12 1.91
N LEU A 293 -1.32 15.39 2.96
CA LEU A 293 -1.74 15.67 4.33
C LEU A 293 -1.03 16.88 4.90
N THR A 294 0.23 17.16 4.55
CA THR A 294 0.90 18.42 4.93
C THR A 294 0.16 19.62 4.36
N LYS A 295 -0.34 19.51 3.13
CA LYS A 295 -1.14 20.55 2.49
C LYS A 295 -2.56 20.64 3.07
N ALA A 296 -3.22 19.50 3.30
CA ALA A 296 -4.52 19.46 3.98
C ALA A 296 -4.44 20.00 5.41
N THR A 297 -3.31 19.77 6.08
CA THR A 297 -2.97 20.28 7.40
C THR A 297 -2.22 21.62 7.34
N ALA A 298 -2.00 22.24 6.18
CA ALA A 298 -1.45 23.60 6.14
C ALA A 298 -2.43 24.56 6.83
N ASP A 299 -3.73 24.26 6.79
CA ASP A 299 -4.78 24.89 7.61
C ASP A 299 -4.57 24.69 9.11
N ALA A 300 -3.89 23.61 9.51
CA ALA A 300 -3.47 23.37 10.89
C ALA A 300 -2.26 24.21 11.33
N ARG A 301 -1.67 25.05 10.46
CA ARG A 301 -0.80 26.16 10.92
C ARG A 301 -1.60 27.21 11.67
N MET A 302 -2.90 27.28 11.42
CA MET A 302 -3.82 27.85 12.38
C MET A 302 -4.10 26.81 13.48
N PHE A 303 -3.16 26.28 14.29
CA PHE A 303 -3.40 25.57 15.58
C PHE A 303 -2.20 25.60 16.53
#